data_AF-A0A9D5WLK0-F1
#
_entry.id   AF-A0A9D5WLK0-F1
#
_cell.length_a   1.000
_cell.length_b   1.000
_cell.length_c   1.000
_cell.angle_alpha   90.00
_cell.angle_beta   90.00
_cell.angle_gamma   90.00
#
_symmetry.space_group_name_H-M   'P 1'
#
loop_
_entity.id
_entity.type
_entity.pdbx_description
1 polymer ?
#
loop_
_entity_poly.entity_id
_entity_poly.type
_entity_poly.pdbx_seq_one_letter_code
_entity_poly.pdbx_strand_id
1 'polypeptide(L)'
;MKEIYLAGGCFWGTEHFFKQVRGITSTEVGYANGHTSAPTYEQVCSHTTGFAEAVHLQYAPDQLTLSKILELYFLTIDPTSLNRQGGDVGDQYRTGIYY
;
A
#
# COMPACT_ATOMS: atom_id res chain seq x y z
N MET A 1 11.96 -12.78 -9.21
CA MET A 1 11.26 -11.93 -8.22
C MET A 1 10.44 -10.92 -9.00
N LYS A 2 9.23 -10.63 -8.53
CA LYS A 2 8.38 -9.55 -9.07
C LYS A 2 8.01 -8.61 -7.95
N GLU A 3 7.62 -7.39 -8.30
CA GLU A 3 7.22 -6.37 -7.35
C GLU A 3 5.86 -5.76 -7.68
N ILE A 4 5.22 -5.17 -6.68
CA ILE A 4 4.00 -4.37 -6.79
C ILE A 4 3.92 -3.42 -5.59
N TYR A 5 3.31 -2.25 -5.78
CA TYR A 5 3.08 -1.28 -4.70
C TYR A 5 1.58 -1.14 -4.46
N LEU A 6 1.14 -1.30 -3.22
CA LEU A 6 -0.27 -1.25 -2.84
C LEU A 6 -0.50 -0.17 -1.78
N ALA A 7 -1.40 0.76 -2.07
CA ALA A 7 -1.86 1.80 -1.14
C ALA A 7 -3.30 1.51 -0.75
N GLY A 8 -3.61 1.44 0.54
CA GLY A 8 -4.91 0.93 1.00
C GLY A 8 -5.24 1.31 2.43
N GLY A 9 -4.96 2.55 2.82
CA GLY A 9 -5.10 3.00 4.21
C GLY A 9 -3.77 2.92 4.96
N CYS A 10 -3.85 2.80 6.30
CA CYS A 10 -2.66 2.73 7.15
C CYS A 10 -1.73 1.58 6.72
N PHE A 11 -0.51 1.92 6.32
CA PHE A 11 0.46 0.94 5.82
C PHE A 11 0.89 -0.11 6.85
N TRP A 12 0.72 0.12 8.16
CA TRP A 12 1.10 -0.82 9.22
C TRP A 12 0.22 -2.06 9.18
N GLY A 13 -1.09 -1.88 8.97
CA GLY A 13 -2.04 -2.99 8.84
C GLY A 13 -1.78 -3.79 7.56
N THR A 14 -1.64 -3.06 6.44
CA THR A 14 -1.38 -3.67 5.12
C THR A 14 -0.06 -4.45 5.11
N GLU A 15 1.02 -3.87 5.62
CA GLU A 15 2.33 -4.52 5.68
C GLU A 15 2.29 -5.75 6.60
N HIS A 16 1.68 -5.64 7.78
CA HIS A 16 1.54 -6.77 8.71
C HIS A 16 0.80 -7.94 8.09
N PHE A 17 -0.28 -7.67 7.36
CA PHE A 17 -1.04 -8.70 6.64
C PHE A 17 -0.18 -9.40 5.59
N PHE A 18 0.49 -8.65 4.70
CA PHE A 18 1.28 -9.26 3.62
C PHE A 18 2.54 -9.98 4.11
N LYS A 19 3.13 -9.58 5.25
CA LYS A 19 4.22 -10.33 5.90
C LYS A 19 3.86 -11.78 6.22
N GLN A 20 2.57 -12.09 6.39
CA GLN A 20 2.09 -13.44 6.72
C GLN A 20 1.77 -14.28 5.47
N VAL A 21 1.77 -13.69 4.26
CA VAL A 21 1.38 -14.37 3.03
C VAL A 21 2.56 -15.17 2.47
N ARG A 22 2.39 -16.50 2.37
CA ARG A 22 3.40 -17.38 1.75
C ARG A 22 3.65 -16.97 0.29
N GLY A 23 4.93 -16.81 -0.06
CA GLY A 23 5.37 -16.37 -1.39
C GLY A 23 5.70 -14.89 -1.47
N ILE A 24 5.33 -14.08 -0.46
CA ILE A 24 5.93 -12.77 -0.22
C ILE A 24 7.34 -12.98 0.35
N THR A 25 8.32 -12.31 -0.25
CA THR A 25 9.74 -12.44 0.11
C THR A 25 10.28 -11.22 0.84
N SER A 26 9.69 -10.04 0.61
CA SER A 26 10.02 -8.80 1.30
C SER A 26 8.84 -7.84 1.27
N THR A 27 8.73 -7.00 2.30
CA THR A 27 7.77 -5.92 2.43
C THR A 27 8.49 -4.67 2.91
N GLU A 28 8.17 -3.51 2.36
CA GLU A 28 8.65 -2.22 2.84
C GLU A 28 7.51 -1.21 2.82
N VAL A 29 7.37 -0.40 3.88
CA VAL A 29 6.41 0.70 3.92
C VAL A 29 7.05 1.99 3.43
N GLY A 30 6.26 2.84 2.79
CA GLY A 30 6.73 4.14 2.35
C GLY A 30 5.64 5.00 1.76
N TYR A 31 6.08 5.99 0.98
CA TYR A 31 5.22 7.01 0.41
C TYR A 31 5.34 6.97 -1.12
N ALA A 32 4.23 6.74 -1.82
CA ALA A 32 4.20 6.63 -3.27
C ALA A 32 3.34 7.72 -3.92
N ASN A 33 3.68 8.07 -5.17
CA ASN A 33 2.88 8.93 -6.06
C ASN A 33 2.49 10.30 -5.48
N GLY A 34 3.44 11.00 -4.85
CA GLY A 34 3.32 12.41 -4.47
C GLY A 34 4.07 13.37 -5.39
N HIS A 35 4.20 14.63 -4.96
CA HIS A 35 4.71 15.74 -5.79
C HIS A 35 6.03 16.33 -5.30
N THR A 36 6.57 15.88 -4.17
CA THR A 36 7.87 16.30 -3.63
C THR A 36 8.85 15.12 -3.61
N SER A 37 10.10 15.34 -3.18
CA SER A 37 11.09 14.27 -3.01
C SER A 37 11.33 13.96 -1.54
N ALA A 38 11.55 12.67 -1.22
CA ALA A 38 11.91 12.17 0.11
C ALA A 38 11.10 12.79 1.27
N PRO A 39 9.75 12.66 1.25
CA PRO A 39 8.92 13.26 2.29
C PRO A 39 9.13 12.58 3.65
N THR A 40 8.99 13.34 4.73
CA THR A 40 8.87 12.77 6.09
C THR A 40 7.42 12.38 6.39
N TYR A 41 7.21 11.57 7.43
CA TYR A 41 5.88 11.19 7.89
C TYR A 41 5.00 12.42 8.19
N GLU A 42 5.55 13.39 8.91
CA GLU A 42 4.85 14.63 9.29
C GLU A 42 4.44 15.45 8.06
N GLN A 43 5.29 15.48 7.03
CA GLN A 43 4.95 16.15 5.77
C GLN A 43 3.81 15.44 5.05
N VAL A 44 3.76 14.10 5.05
CA VAL A 44 2.65 13.35 4.45
C VAL A 44 1.35 13.56 5.24
N CYS A 45 1.40 13.52 6.57
CA CYS A 45 0.24 13.79 7.43
C CYS A 45 -0.33 15.20 7.27
N SER A 46 0.39 16.14 6.64
CA SER A 46 -0.12 17.48 6.34
C SER A 46 -1.11 17.53 5.17
N HIS A 47 -1.26 16.44 4.40
CA HIS A 47 -2.12 16.37 3.20
C HIS A 47 -1.73 17.34 2.06
N THR A 48 -0.49 17.84 2.06
CA THR A 48 -0.02 18.81 1.04
C THR A 48 0.92 18.21 0.01
N THR A 49 1.41 16.99 0.25
CA THR A 49 2.46 16.38 -0.57
C THR A 49 1.92 15.46 -1.67
N GLY A 50 0.65 15.05 -1.58
CA GLY A 50 -0.02 14.14 -2.51
C GLY A 50 0.40 12.68 -2.40
N PHE A 51 1.31 12.33 -1.48
CA PHE A 51 1.76 10.95 -1.31
C PHE A 51 0.66 10.05 -0.73
N ALA A 52 0.63 8.79 -1.15
CA ALA A 52 -0.11 7.72 -0.49
C ALA A 52 0.82 6.94 0.44
N GLU A 53 0.31 6.52 1.60
CA GLU A 53 0.89 5.41 2.34
C GLU A 53 0.77 4.14 1.49
N ALA A 54 1.90 3.52 1.18
CA ALA A 54 1.97 2.36 0.30
C ALA A 54 2.93 1.32 0.86
N VAL A 55 2.67 0.06 0.49
CA VAL A 55 3.52 -1.08 0.79
C VAL A 55 4.14 -1.60 -0.51
N HIS A 56 5.47 -1.62 -0.56
CA HIS A 56 6.24 -2.32 -1.59
C HIS A 56 6.28 -3.80 -1.26
N LEU A 57 5.77 -4.64 -2.15
CA LEU A 57 5.77 -6.08 -2.01
C LEU A 57 6.71 -6.69 -3.04
N GLN A 58 7.64 -7.53 -2.58
CA GLN A 58 8.41 -8.43 -3.45
C GLN A 58 7.90 -9.86 -3.25
N TYR A 59 7.72 -10.58 -4.35
CA TYR A 59 7.15 -11.93 -4.33
C TYR A 59 7.77 -12.88 -5.36
N ALA A 60 7.67 -14.18 -5.03
CA ALA A 60 8.12 -15.29 -5.85
C ALA A 60 6.96 -15.76 -6.76
N PRO A 61 6.98 -15.49 -8.09
CA PRO A 61 5.84 -15.73 -8.98
C PRO A 61 5.53 -17.22 -9.22
N ASP A 62 6.45 -18.11 -8.87
CA ASP A 62 6.28 -19.57 -8.83
C ASP A 62 5.47 -20.05 -7.62
N GLN A 63 5.36 -19.22 -6.56
CA GLN A 63 4.62 -19.54 -5.34
C GLN A 63 3.35 -18.70 -5.17
N LEU A 64 3.36 -17.45 -5.66
CA LEU A 64 2.27 -16.49 -5.48
C LEU A 64 2.06 -15.66 -6.75
N THR A 65 0.84 -15.64 -7.27
CA THR A 65 0.49 -14.90 -8.48
C THR A 65 0.05 -13.47 -8.15
N LEU A 66 0.23 -12.54 -9.09
CA LEU A 66 -0.29 -11.17 -8.95
C LEU A 66 -1.80 -11.16 -8.70
N SER A 67 -2.57 -12.00 -9.42
CA SER A 67 -4.01 -12.09 -9.21
C SER A 67 -4.37 -12.46 -7.78
N LYS A 68 -3.62 -13.38 -7.14
CA LYS A 68 -3.87 -13.74 -5.75
C LYS A 68 -3.50 -12.62 -4.78
N ILE A 69 -2.41 -11.89 -5.05
CA ILE A 69 -2.04 -10.70 -4.27
C ILE A 69 -3.16 -9.66 -4.33
N LEU A 70 -3.69 -9.38 -5.51
CA LEU A 70 -4.78 -8.41 -5.69
C LEU A 70 -6.09 -8.88 -5.05
N GLU A 71 -6.42 -10.18 -5.14
CA GLU A 71 -7.57 -10.76 -4.43
C GLU A 71 -7.46 -10.55 -2.91
N LEU A 72 -6.30 -10.87 -2.34
CA LEU A 72 -6.04 -10.67 -0.91
C LEU A 72 -6.11 -9.19 -0.51
N TYR A 73 -5.53 -8.31 -1.34
CA TYR A 73 -5.61 -6.87 -1.15
C TYR A 73 -7.05 -6.36 -1.09
N PHE A 74 -7.91 -6.76 -2.04
CA PHE A 74 -9.32 -6.34 -2.05
C PHE A 74 -10.15 -6.89 -0.88
N LEU A 75 -9.69 -7.96 -0.21
CA LEU A 75 -10.33 -8.45 1.01
C LEU A 75 -10.01 -7.60 2.25
N THR A 76 -8.94 -6.80 2.21
CA THR A 76 -8.46 -6.03 3.36
C THR A 76 -8.82 -4.54 3.31
N ILE A 77 -9.40 -4.06 2.21
CA ILE A 77 -9.73 -2.65 2.00
C ILE A 77 -11.19 -2.46 1.57
N ASP A 78 -11.70 -1.23 1.71
CA ASP A 78 -12.87 -0.75 0.99
C ASP A 78 -12.42 0.02 -0.27
N PRO A 79 -12.44 -0.57 -1.47
CA PRO A 79 -11.94 0.07 -2.69
C PRO A 79 -12.87 1.17 -3.23
N THR A 80 -14.05 1.37 -2.61
CA THR A 80 -15.03 2.38 -3.04
C THR A 80 -14.93 3.69 -2.25
N SER A 81 -14.20 3.65 -1.13
CA SER A 81 -14.00 4.80 -0.26
C SER A 81 -12.89 5.72 -0.80
N LEU A 82 -13.28 6.92 -1.24
CA LEU A 82 -12.35 7.93 -1.75
C LEU A 82 -11.58 8.59 -0.59
N ASN A 83 -10.24 8.59 -0.66
CA ASN A 83 -9.34 9.27 0.29
C ASN A 83 -9.62 8.93 1.76
N ARG A 84 -9.95 7.66 2.03
CA ARG A 84 -10.29 7.16 3.36
C ARG A 84 -10.23 5.64 3.41
N GLN A 85 -9.82 5.09 4.55
CA GLN A 85 -10.06 3.69 4.93
C GLN A 85 -10.46 3.60 6.41
N GLY A 86 -11.65 3.07 6.67
CA GLY A 86 -12.18 3.01 8.05
C GLY A 86 -12.22 4.39 8.71
N GLY A 87 -11.56 4.53 9.87
CA GLY A 87 -11.44 5.79 10.60
C GLY A 87 -10.35 6.72 10.08
N ASP A 88 -9.45 6.24 9.21
CA ASP A 88 -8.34 7.02 8.67
C ASP A 88 -8.82 7.83 7.47
N VAL A 89 -8.74 9.17 7.56
CA VAL A 89 -9.28 10.10 6.56
C VAL A 89 -8.15 10.98 6.02
N GLY A 90 -8.02 11.03 4.70
CA GLY A 90 -6.98 11.78 4.02
C GLY A 90 -6.56 11.18 2.69
N ASP A 91 -6.03 12.01 1.79
CA ASP A 91 -5.52 11.59 0.49
C ASP A 91 -4.35 10.60 0.59
N GLN A 92 -3.61 10.61 1.71
CA GLN A 92 -2.58 9.60 1.98
C GLN A 92 -3.13 8.20 2.22
N TYR A 93 -4.41 8.08 2.59
CA TYR A 93 -5.09 6.80 2.83
C TYR A 93 -5.89 6.31 1.62
N ARG A 94 -5.72 6.94 0.46
CA ARG A 94 -6.41 6.52 -0.78
C ARG A 94 -6.00 5.11 -1.21
N THR A 95 -6.94 4.43 -1.87
CA THR A 95 -6.69 3.17 -2.55
C THR A 95 -5.82 3.38 -3.81
N GLY A 96 -4.84 2.51 -4.04
CA GLY A 96 -3.98 2.57 -5.22
C GLY A 96 -3.20 1.28 -5.49
N ILE A 97 -2.97 1.00 -6.76
CA ILE A 97 -2.11 -0.10 -7.23
C ILE A 97 -1.13 0.53 -8.22
N TYR A 98 0.18 0.39 -7.96
CA TYR A 98 1.23 1.00 -8.78
C TYR A 98 2.18 -0.10 -9.30
N TYR A 99 2.49 -0.05 -10.61
CA TYR A 99 3.14 -1.11 -11.37
C TYR A 99 4.18 -0.57 -12.36
#